data_AF-A0A2D0RPX7-F1
#
_entry.id   AF-A0A2D0RPX7-F1
#
_cell.length_a   1.000
_cell.length_b   1.000
_cell.length_c   1.000
_cell.angle_alpha   90.00
_cell.angle_beta   90.00
_cell.angle_gamma   90.00
#
_symmetry.space_group_name_H-M   'P 1'
#
loop_
_entity.id
_entity.type
_entity.pdbx_description
1 polymer ?
#
loop_
_entity_poly.entity_id
_entity_poly.type
_entity_poly.pdbx_seq_one_letter_code
_entity_poly.pdbx_strand_id
1 'polypeptide(L)'
;MSKMKLCRAEYRVIAKFTEQLRPTRQCMKMLKERFPNHSQSTLLSIFSLEYQKRMKRSLVKHHSDVIEDYYQRYRSEASKHPSDPVLLELANEVDLSPSLLARLLLERFLEEHQGSISSKQVLNSMLREPSLIPDVQLARHVEQCTINDCCYGPLVDCIKHAIGHEHEEILREKLRERNLSFVDENQLRAKGYDKTPDIILEVPIASYKKIPHVASGEAFLHDEQLKATLSTGLRARPHLGMSTVIALI
;
A
#
# COMPACT_ATOMS: atom_id res chain seq x y z
N MET A 1 -9.00 -27.09 -3.38
CA MET A 1 -9.93 -26.15 -2.70
C MET A 1 -10.29 -25.06 -3.70
N SER A 2 -11.58 -24.86 -3.99
CA SER A 2 -12.04 -23.83 -4.92
C SER A 2 -11.65 -22.44 -4.38
N LYS A 3 -10.94 -21.62 -5.18
CA LYS A 3 -10.66 -20.21 -4.86
C LYS A 3 -12.00 -19.47 -4.89
N MET A 4 -12.64 -19.36 -3.73
CA MET A 4 -13.89 -18.62 -3.58
C MET A 4 -13.62 -17.15 -3.89
N LYS A 5 -14.28 -16.61 -4.92
CA LYS A 5 -14.20 -15.19 -5.26
C LYS A 5 -14.89 -14.41 -4.14
N LEU A 6 -14.16 -13.51 -3.48
CA LEU A 6 -14.69 -12.63 -2.45
C LEU A 6 -15.79 -11.75 -3.07
N CYS A 7 -17.03 -11.91 -2.63
CA CYS A 7 -18.11 -11.05 -3.11
C CYS A 7 -18.12 -9.71 -2.36
N ARG A 8 -18.79 -8.70 -2.93
CA ARG A 8 -18.88 -7.35 -2.33
C ARG A 8 -19.51 -7.35 -0.93
N ALA A 9 -20.47 -8.25 -0.69
CA ALA A 9 -21.12 -8.36 0.62
C ALA A 9 -20.15 -8.89 1.68
N GLU A 10 -19.40 -9.95 1.36
CA GLU A 10 -18.37 -10.52 2.25
C GLU A 10 -17.26 -9.51 2.55
N TYR A 11 -16.77 -8.81 1.53
CA TYR A 11 -15.81 -7.73 1.72
C TYR A 11 -16.30 -6.71 2.75
N ARG A 12 -17.55 -6.24 2.64
CA ARG A 12 -18.12 -5.26 3.57
C ARG A 12 -18.18 -5.79 5.01
N VAL A 13 -18.47 -7.08 5.20
CA VAL A 13 -18.48 -7.71 6.52
C VAL A 13 -17.08 -7.74 7.12
N ILE A 14 -16.07 -8.14 6.34
CA ILE A 14 -14.67 -8.16 6.79
C ILE A 14 -14.19 -6.74 7.11
N ALA A 15 -14.45 -5.78 6.21
CA ALA A 15 -14.07 -4.38 6.39
C ALA A 15 -14.72 -3.75 7.64
N LYS A 16 -15.99 -4.04 7.91
CA LYS A 16 -16.65 -3.55 9.15
C LYS A 16 -16.00 -4.14 10.40
N PHE A 17 -15.57 -5.40 10.36
CA PHE A 17 -14.85 -6.01 11.47
C PHE A 17 -13.45 -5.39 11.65
N THR A 18 -12.74 -5.08 10.56
CA THR A 18 -11.39 -4.49 10.64
C THR A 18 -11.40 -3.10 11.25
N GLU A 19 -12.48 -2.31 11.08
CA GLU A 19 -12.62 -1.00 11.74
C GLU A 19 -12.57 -1.09 13.27
N GLN A 20 -13.02 -2.20 13.86
CA GLN A 20 -13.04 -2.44 15.31
C GLN A 20 -11.71 -2.96 15.84
N LEU A 21 -10.81 -3.40 14.96
CA LEU A 21 -9.53 -3.98 15.36
C LEU A 21 -8.48 -2.90 15.62
N ARG A 22 -7.75 -3.08 16.71
CA ARG A 22 -6.49 -2.39 16.93
C ARG A 22 -5.40 -2.99 16.02
N PRO A 23 -4.51 -2.16 15.46
CA PRO A 23 -3.42 -2.60 14.59
C PRO A 23 -2.29 -3.19 15.44
N THR A 24 -2.57 -4.32 16.07
CA THR A 24 -1.61 -5.09 16.86
C THR A 24 -1.21 -6.33 16.08
N ARG A 25 -0.09 -6.96 16.47
CA ARG A 25 0.34 -8.25 15.90
C ARG A 25 -0.71 -9.36 16.04
N GLN A 26 -1.70 -9.20 16.92
CA GLN A 26 -2.79 -10.15 17.12
C GLN A 26 -3.97 -9.97 16.14
N CYS A 27 -4.05 -8.86 15.41
CA CYS A 27 -5.18 -8.58 14.51
C CYS A 27 -5.39 -9.70 13.47
N MET A 28 -4.30 -10.25 12.95
CA MET A 28 -4.36 -11.33 11.96
C MET A 28 -4.86 -12.65 12.54
N LYS A 29 -4.53 -12.94 13.80
CA LYS A 29 -5.07 -14.11 14.52
C LYS A 29 -6.59 -13.98 14.65
N MET A 30 -7.07 -12.82 15.11
CA MET A 30 -8.51 -12.55 15.26
C MET A 30 -9.25 -12.60 13.91
N LEU A 31 -8.65 -12.06 12.84
CA LEU A 31 -9.20 -12.13 11.48
C LEU A 31 -9.31 -13.57 10.98
N LYS A 32 -8.29 -14.40 11.21
CA LYS A 32 -8.30 -15.80 10.81
C LYS A 32 -9.28 -16.65 11.59
N GLU A 33 -9.44 -16.39 12.89
CA GLU A 33 -10.46 -17.05 13.73
C GLU A 33 -11.87 -16.69 13.26
N ARG A 34 -12.10 -15.42 12.89
CA ARG A 34 -13.42 -14.95 12.44
C ARG A 34 -13.75 -15.34 11.00
N PHE A 35 -12.75 -15.38 10.13
CA PHE A 35 -12.92 -15.63 8.69
C PHE A 35 -12.00 -16.76 8.20
N PRO A 36 -12.19 -18.00 8.69
CA PRO A 36 -11.28 -19.11 8.41
C PRO A 36 -11.23 -19.50 6.92
N ASN A 37 -12.32 -19.25 6.19
CA ASN A 37 -12.50 -19.59 4.78
C ASN A 37 -11.67 -18.71 3.81
N HIS A 38 -11.09 -17.61 4.28
CA HIS A 38 -10.22 -16.75 3.46
C HIS A 38 -8.75 -17.01 3.77
N SER A 39 -7.90 -16.85 2.74
CA SER A 39 -6.46 -16.91 2.93
C SER A 39 -5.99 -15.77 3.82
N GLN A 40 -4.87 -15.98 4.52
CA GLN A 40 -4.26 -14.93 5.34
C GLN A 40 -3.89 -13.71 4.49
N SER A 41 -3.40 -13.91 3.26
CA SER A 41 -3.06 -12.84 2.34
C SER A 41 -4.27 -11.96 2.02
N THR A 42 -5.43 -12.53 1.68
CA THR A 42 -6.65 -11.76 1.39
C THR A 42 -7.10 -10.93 2.59
N LEU A 43 -7.10 -11.52 3.79
CA LEU A 43 -7.49 -10.81 5.00
C LEU A 43 -6.51 -9.69 5.34
N LEU A 44 -5.21 -9.91 5.17
CA LEU A 44 -4.18 -8.90 5.38
C LEU A 44 -4.32 -7.74 4.38
N SER A 45 -4.60 -8.03 3.11
CA SER A 45 -4.84 -7.01 2.08
C SER A 45 -6.05 -6.13 2.43
N ILE A 46 -7.17 -6.74 2.85
CA ILE A 46 -8.36 -5.99 3.27
C ILE A 46 -8.05 -5.16 4.51
N PHE A 47 -7.39 -5.75 5.52
CA PHE A 47 -7.02 -5.05 6.74
C PHE A 47 -6.11 -3.84 6.45
N SER A 48 -5.04 -4.05 5.70
CA SER A 48 -4.10 -2.99 5.31
C SER A 48 -4.81 -1.85 4.56
N LEU A 49 -5.72 -2.18 3.64
CA LEU A 49 -6.46 -1.18 2.87
C LEU A 49 -7.40 -0.35 3.77
N GLU A 50 -8.18 -1.01 4.62
CA GLU A 50 -9.10 -0.32 5.54
C GLU A 50 -8.34 0.48 6.61
N TYR A 51 -7.22 -0.04 7.10
CA TYR A 51 -6.35 0.67 8.03
C TYR A 51 -5.79 1.96 7.39
N GLN A 52 -5.30 1.88 6.15
CA GLN A 52 -4.81 3.06 5.44
C GLN A 52 -5.92 4.11 5.22
N LYS A 53 -7.15 3.68 4.88
CA LYS A 53 -8.31 4.58 4.79
C LYS A 53 -8.62 5.23 6.13
N ARG A 54 -8.55 4.47 7.23
CA ARG A 54 -8.74 5.00 8.60
C ARG A 54 -7.68 6.05 8.93
N MET A 55 -6.40 5.78 8.67
CA MET A 55 -5.31 6.73 8.90
C MET A 55 -5.51 8.04 8.12
N LYS A 56 -5.87 7.97 6.84
CA LYS A 56 -6.15 9.16 6.03
C LYS A 56 -7.32 9.99 6.58
N ARG A 57 -8.39 9.33 7.05
CA ARG A 57 -9.55 10.01 7.68
C ARG A 57 -9.18 10.63 9.03
N SER A 58 -8.38 9.94 9.85
CA SER A 58 -7.99 10.42 11.18
C SER A 58 -6.99 11.57 11.11
N LEU A 59 -6.03 11.52 10.18
CA LEU A 59 -4.96 12.50 10.05
C LEU A 59 -5.46 13.95 9.94
N VAL A 60 -6.64 14.16 9.33
CA VAL A 60 -7.28 15.49 9.21
C VAL A 60 -7.55 16.13 10.58
N LYS A 61 -7.73 15.33 11.64
CA LYS A 61 -7.99 15.80 13.01
C LYS A 61 -6.73 16.26 13.74
N HIS A 62 -5.55 15.88 13.25
CA HIS A 62 -4.27 16.19 13.90
C HIS A 62 -3.59 17.33 13.14
N HIS A 63 -4.13 18.55 13.32
CA HIS A 63 -3.54 19.76 12.75
C HIS A 63 -2.36 20.25 13.59
N SER A 64 -1.70 21.33 13.15
CA SER A 64 -0.43 21.80 13.72
C SER A 64 -0.47 21.97 15.24
N ASP A 65 -1.48 22.64 15.78
CA ASP A 65 -1.59 22.91 17.23
C ASP A 65 -1.74 21.62 18.04
N VAL A 66 -2.52 20.67 17.53
CA VAL A 66 -2.69 19.35 18.18
C VAL A 66 -1.39 18.54 18.15
N ILE A 67 -0.63 18.65 17.06
CA ILE A 67 0.68 17.99 16.96
C ILE A 67 1.66 18.64 17.95
N GLU A 68 1.59 19.96 18.15
CA GLU A 68 2.40 20.66 19.15
C GLU A 68 2.07 20.16 20.57
N ASP A 69 0.80 19.99 20.91
CA ASP A 69 0.39 19.40 22.20
C ASP A 69 0.98 17.99 22.40
N TYR A 70 0.96 17.15 21.34
CA TYR A 70 1.57 15.82 21.39
C TYR A 70 3.08 15.88 21.59
N TYR A 71 3.75 16.82 20.92
CA TYR A 71 5.19 17.00 21.04
C TYR A 71 5.59 17.45 22.45
N GLN A 72 4.88 18.41 23.04
CA GLN A 72 5.12 18.87 24.40
C GLN A 72 4.86 17.77 25.44
N ARG A 73 3.77 17.02 25.28
CA ARG A 73 3.46 15.87 26.14
C ARG A 73 4.55 14.81 26.05
N TYR A 74 4.97 14.45 24.83
CA TYR A 74 6.05 13.51 24.59
C TYR A 74 7.34 13.93 25.30
N ARG A 75 7.77 15.20 25.16
CA ARG A 75 8.98 15.70 25.84
C ARG A 75 8.89 15.63 27.35
N SER A 76 7.73 15.98 27.92
CA SER A 76 7.52 15.93 29.37
C SER A 76 7.56 14.50 29.91
N GLU A 77 6.94 13.54 29.22
CA GLU A 77 6.86 12.15 29.65
C GLU A 77 8.17 11.40 29.40
N ALA A 78 8.78 11.57 28.22
CA ALA A 78 10.04 10.94 27.86
C ALA A 78 11.19 11.36 28.79
N SER A 79 11.24 12.62 29.21
CA SER A 79 12.25 13.09 30.17
C SER A 79 12.09 12.50 31.57
N LYS A 80 10.85 12.26 32.02
CA LYS A 80 10.55 11.65 33.33
C LYS A 80 10.76 10.13 33.33
N HIS A 81 10.45 9.48 32.21
CA HIS A 81 10.48 8.03 32.08
C HIS A 81 11.28 7.59 30.85
N PRO A 82 12.63 7.69 30.88
CA PRO A 82 13.44 7.47 29.68
C PRO A 82 13.44 6.04 29.15
N SER A 83 12.99 5.07 29.95
CA SER A 83 12.90 3.67 29.54
C SER A 83 11.54 3.31 28.94
N ASP A 84 10.51 4.13 29.16
CA ASP A 84 9.15 3.81 28.79
C ASP A 84 8.89 4.05 27.30
N PRO A 85 7.97 3.30 26.68
CA PRO A 85 7.68 3.39 25.25
C PRO A 85 6.74 4.56 24.93
N VAL A 86 7.05 5.76 25.44
CA VAL A 86 6.16 6.93 25.50
C VAL A 86 5.53 7.24 24.14
N LEU A 87 6.34 7.26 23.07
CA LEU A 87 5.84 7.57 21.72
C LEU A 87 4.87 6.53 21.18
N LEU A 88 5.13 5.25 21.48
CA LEU A 88 4.28 4.14 21.05
C LEU A 88 2.95 4.16 21.81
N GLU A 89 2.97 4.44 23.10
CA GLU A 89 1.76 4.59 23.92
C GLU A 89 0.92 5.77 23.45
N LEU A 90 1.56 6.93 23.24
CA LEU A 90 0.90 8.12 22.73
C LEU A 90 0.22 7.85 21.36
N ALA A 91 0.87 7.11 20.46
CA ALA A 91 0.29 6.74 19.16
C ALA A 91 -1.00 5.93 19.33
N ASN A 92 -1.01 4.98 20.27
CA ASN A 92 -2.18 4.16 20.56
C ASN A 92 -3.32 4.97 21.20
N GLU A 93 -3.01 5.95 22.03
CA GLU A 93 -4.00 6.82 22.66
C GLU A 93 -4.70 7.75 21.66
N VAL A 94 -3.95 8.29 20.69
CA VAL A 94 -4.48 9.24 19.70
C VAL A 94 -5.01 8.58 18.42
N ASP A 95 -5.09 7.24 18.38
CA ASP A 95 -5.51 6.41 17.24
C ASP A 95 -4.74 6.74 15.94
N LEU A 96 -3.43 6.95 16.06
CA LEU A 96 -2.50 7.04 14.93
C LEU A 96 -1.65 5.79 14.84
N SER A 97 -1.15 5.50 13.64
CA SER A 97 -0.14 4.46 13.49
C SER A 97 1.13 4.88 14.23
N PRO A 98 1.85 3.94 14.88
CA PRO A 98 3.11 4.27 15.55
C PRO A 98 4.09 5.00 14.64
N SER A 99 4.26 4.55 13.39
CA SER A 99 5.15 5.21 12.43
C SER A 99 4.61 6.56 11.94
N LEU A 100 3.29 6.75 11.89
CA LEU A 100 2.70 8.02 11.48
C LEU A 100 2.89 9.09 12.57
N LEU A 101 2.63 8.76 13.85
CA LEU A 101 2.92 9.70 14.93
C LEU A 101 4.42 9.99 15.04
N ALA A 102 5.26 8.96 14.90
CA ALA A 102 6.71 9.14 14.88
C ALA A 102 7.17 10.10 13.77
N ARG A 103 6.58 10.01 12.57
CA ARG A 103 6.83 10.96 11.49
C ARG A 103 6.44 12.39 11.88
N LEU A 104 5.26 12.59 12.46
CA LEU A 104 4.77 13.91 12.83
C LEU A 104 5.65 14.57 13.91
N LEU A 105 6.05 13.82 14.94
CA LEU A 105 6.92 14.36 15.99
C LEU A 105 8.35 14.58 15.50
N LEU A 106 8.86 13.72 14.61
CA LEU A 106 10.16 13.94 13.99
C LEU A 106 10.16 15.21 13.12
N GLU A 107 9.08 15.45 12.37
CA GLU A 107 8.91 16.67 11.57
C GLU A 107 8.90 17.91 12.46
N ARG A 108 8.11 17.93 13.54
CA ARG A 108 8.14 19.02 14.54
C ARG A 108 9.52 19.21 15.19
N PHE A 109 10.18 18.13 15.58
CA PHE A 109 11.52 18.18 16.16
C PHE A 109 12.51 18.86 15.20
N LEU A 110 12.50 18.50 13.92
CA LEU A 110 13.40 19.11 12.94
C LEU A 110 13.04 20.58 12.66
N GLU A 111 11.74 20.92 12.62
CA GLU A 111 11.28 22.31 12.51
C GLU A 111 11.80 23.17 13.67
N GLU A 112 11.74 22.67 14.92
CA GLU A 112 12.27 23.36 16.12
C GLU A 112 13.79 23.60 16.02
N HIS A 113 14.55 22.61 15.53
CA HIS A 113 16.02 22.67 15.54
C HIS A 113 16.63 23.36 14.32
N GLN A 114 15.95 23.31 13.16
CA GLN A 114 16.46 23.85 11.88
C GLN A 114 15.74 25.14 11.47
N GLY A 115 14.67 25.54 12.16
CA GLY A 115 13.88 26.73 11.84
C GLY A 115 13.17 26.68 10.48
N SER A 116 13.11 25.51 9.84
CA SER A 116 12.51 25.33 8.52
C SER A 116 11.94 23.92 8.34
N ILE A 117 10.98 23.79 7.42
CA ILE A 117 10.33 22.52 7.11
C ILE A 117 11.35 21.58 6.45
N SER A 118 11.57 20.43 7.06
CA SER A 118 12.46 19.40 6.52
C SER A 118 11.90 18.77 5.24
N SER A 119 12.79 18.42 4.30
CA SER A 119 12.37 17.74 3.09
C SER A 119 11.81 16.34 3.40
N LYS A 120 10.83 15.89 2.61
CA LYS A 120 10.26 14.54 2.72
C LYS A 120 11.34 13.45 2.59
N GLN A 121 12.40 13.70 1.82
CA GLN A 121 13.50 12.77 1.64
C GLN A 121 14.28 12.58 2.95
N VAL A 122 14.64 13.67 3.63
CA VAL A 122 15.35 13.62 4.92
C VAL A 122 14.52 12.90 5.98
N LEU A 123 13.23 13.25 6.09
CA LEU A 123 12.32 12.58 7.02
C LEU A 123 12.23 11.07 6.77
N ASN A 124 12.07 10.67 5.50
CA ASN A 124 11.99 9.25 5.15
C ASN A 124 13.30 8.51 5.40
N SER A 125 14.45 9.15 5.20
CA SER A 125 15.75 8.55 5.53
C SER A 125 15.89 8.32 7.03
N MET A 126 15.55 9.31 7.87
CA MET A 126 15.60 9.18 9.33
C MET A 126 14.57 8.17 9.88
N LEU A 127 13.40 8.04 9.27
CA LEU A 127 12.42 7.02 9.67
C LEU A 127 12.88 5.59 9.31
N ARG A 128 13.62 5.44 8.20
CA ARG A 128 14.22 4.16 7.78
C ARG A 128 15.47 3.82 8.61
N GLU A 129 16.25 4.84 8.94
CA GLU A 129 17.49 4.73 9.71
C GLU A 129 17.45 5.72 10.89
N PRO A 130 16.83 5.32 12.02
CA PRO A 130 16.66 6.20 13.19
C PRO A 130 17.96 6.67 13.82
N SER A 131 19.09 5.99 13.58
CA SER A 131 20.42 6.43 14.02
C SER A 131 20.88 7.76 13.42
N LEU A 132 20.23 8.23 12.34
CA LEU A 132 20.47 9.56 11.76
C LEU A 132 19.82 10.69 12.57
N ILE A 133 18.94 10.37 13.53
CA ILE A 133 18.29 11.36 14.39
C ILE A 133 19.26 11.78 15.51
N PRO A 134 19.58 13.08 15.64
CA PRO A 134 20.55 13.54 16.65
C PRO A 134 20.13 13.28 18.10
N ASP A 135 18.82 13.36 18.39
CA ASP A 135 18.29 13.06 19.71
C ASP A 135 18.18 11.53 19.89
N VAL A 136 19.04 10.98 20.74
CA VAL A 136 19.15 9.53 20.97
C VAL A 136 17.87 8.93 21.54
N GLN A 137 17.13 9.69 22.36
CA GLN A 137 15.89 9.21 22.97
C GLN A 137 14.78 9.13 21.92
N LEU A 138 14.62 10.17 21.10
CA LEU A 138 13.72 10.20 19.96
C LEU A 138 14.08 9.13 18.94
N ALA A 139 15.37 8.95 18.62
CA ALA A 139 15.84 7.89 17.74
C ALA A 139 15.35 6.50 18.21
N ARG A 140 15.52 6.20 19.50
CA ARG A 140 15.08 4.94 20.11
C ARG A 140 13.56 4.76 20.05
N HIS A 141 12.80 5.83 20.34
CA HIS A 141 11.34 5.77 20.29
C HIS A 141 10.79 5.67 18.86
N VAL A 142 11.42 6.34 17.89
CA VAL A 142 11.10 6.21 16.46
C VAL A 142 11.37 4.78 15.99
N GLU A 143 12.52 4.21 16.37
CA GLU A 143 12.86 2.80 16.09
C GLU A 143 11.80 1.85 16.67
N GLN A 144 11.41 2.06 17.93
CA GLN A 144 10.38 1.26 18.58
C GLN A 144 9.04 1.34 17.84
N CYS A 145 8.63 2.54 17.42
CA CYS A 145 7.44 2.72 16.60
C CYS A 145 7.56 1.97 15.26
N THR A 146 8.70 2.07 14.57
CA THR A 146 8.94 1.38 13.30
C THR A 146 8.85 -0.14 13.43
N ILE A 147 9.38 -0.73 14.51
CA ILE A 147 9.34 -2.19 14.75
C ILE A 147 7.94 -2.67 15.15
N ASN A 148 7.14 -1.82 15.79
CA ASN A 148 5.81 -2.16 16.30
C ASN A 148 4.67 -1.78 15.35
N ASP A 149 4.90 -0.95 14.34
CA ASP A 149 3.91 -0.64 13.32
C ASP A 149 3.69 -1.85 12.39
N CYS A 150 2.50 -2.43 12.44
CA CYS A 150 2.18 -3.62 11.67
C CYS A 150 1.68 -3.33 10.25
N CYS A 151 1.37 -2.07 9.88
CA CYS A 151 0.65 -1.78 8.62
C CYS A 151 1.02 -0.50 7.85
N TYR A 152 1.69 0.48 8.44
CA TYR A 152 1.92 1.81 7.86
C TYR A 152 3.40 2.27 7.92
N GLY A 153 4.25 1.51 8.61
CA GLY A 153 5.66 1.85 8.79
C GLY A 153 6.61 1.45 7.65
N PRO A 154 7.87 1.92 7.70
CA PRO A 154 8.89 1.64 6.68
C PRO A 154 9.10 0.16 6.36
N LEU A 155 9.08 -0.71 7.39
CA LEU A 155 9.24 -2.15 7.22
C LEU A 155 8.09 -2.75 6.40
N VAL A 156 6.87 -2.30 6.66
CA VAL A 156 5.67 -2.75 5.95
C VAL A 156 5.70 -2.26 4.52
N ASP A 157 6.14 -1.03 4.28
CA ASP A 157 6.30 -0.50 2.93
C ASP A 157 7.34 -1.30 2.12
N CYS A 158 8.45 -1.69 2.74
CA CYS A 158 9.44 -2.58 2.11
C CYS A 158 8.81 -3.94 1.73
N ILE A 159 8.04 -4.55 2.64
CA ILE A 159 7.34 -5.82 2.37
C ILE A 159 6.35 -5.65 1.22
N LYS A 160 5.52 -4.60 1.24
CA LYS A 160 4.53 -4.32 0.17
C LYS A 160 5.22 -4.12 -1.18
N HIS A 161 6.35 -3.41 -1.20
CA HIS A 161 7.10 -3.18 -2.43
C HIS A 161 7.68 -4.48 -2.99
N ALA A 162 8.29 -5.31 -2.14
CA ALA A 162 8.81 -6.62 -2.55
C ALA A 162 7.71 -7.53 -3.11
N ILE A 163 6.55 -7.60 -2.44
CA ILE A 163 5.38 -8.35 -2.91
C ILE A 163 4.89 -7.79 -4.25
N GLY A 164 4.78 -6.46 -4.39
CA GLY A 164 4.39 -5.81 -5.64
C GLY A 164 5.29 -6.23 -6.80
N HIS A 165 6.60 -6.14 -6.60
CA HIS A 165 7.60 -6.53 -7.59
C HIS A 165 7.51 -8.02 -7.97
N GLU A 166 7.30 -8.92 -7.01
CA GLU A 166 7.08 -10.35 -7.27
C GLU A 166 5.83 -10.57 -8.13
N HIS A 167 4.73 -9.88 -7.81
CA HIS A 167 3.49 -9.98 -8.58
C HIS A 167 3.61 -9.44 -10.01
N GLU A 168 4.40 -8.40 -10.21
CA GLU A 168 4.73 -7.88 -11.55
C GLU A 168 5.53 -8.90 -12.36
N GLU A 169 6.54 -9.55 -11.77
CA GLU A 169 7.31 -10.60 -12.46
C GLU A 169 6.43 -11.80 -12.84
N ILE A 170 5.57 -12.27 -11.92
CA ILE A 170 4.61 -13.35 -12.22
C ILE A 170 3.68 -12.96 -13.38
N LEU A 171 3.27 -11.68 -13.46
CA LEU A 171 2.45 -11.19 -14.57
C LEU A 171 3.24 -11.22 -15.89
N ARG A 172 4.50 -10.77 -15.89
CA ARG A 172 5.40 -10.81 -17.06
C ARG A 172 5.60 -12.25 -17.54
N GLU A 173 5.87 -13.20 -16.64
CA GLU A 173 6.00 -14.62 -16.97
C GLU A 173 4.75 -15.17 -17.65
N LYS A 174 3.56 -14.91 -17.08
CA LYS A 174 2.28 -15.37 -17.65
C LYS A 174 1.99 -14.81 -19.03
N LEU A 175 2.44 -13.60 -19.33
CA LEU A 175 2.31 -13.00 -20.66
C LEU A 175 3.27 -13.66 -21.65
N ARG A 176 4.52 -13.91 -21.24
CA ARG A 176 5.52 -14.64 -22.06
C ARG A 176 5.07 -16.07 -22.36
N GLU A 177 4.58 -16.80 -21.36
CA GLU A 177 4.01 -18.15 -21.53
C GLU A 177 2.87 -18.20 -22.57
N ARG A 178 2.13 -17.11 -22.70
CA ARG A 178 1.01 -16.97 -23.66
C ARG A 178 1.43 -16.34 -24.98
N ASN A 179 2.71 -16.07 -25.18
CA ASN A 179 3.27 -15.38 -26.35
C ASN A 179 2.56 -14.03 -26.62
N LEU A 180 2.20 -13.31 -25.57
CA LEU A 180 1.62 -11.97 -25.67
C LEU A 180 2.73 -10.94 -25.65
N SER A 181 2.75 -10.06 -26.64
CA SER A 181 3.75 -8.98 -26.72
C SER A 181 3.36 -7.83 -25.80
N PHE A 182 4.33 -7.35 -25.02
CA PHE A 182 4.12 -6.29 -24.03
C PHE A 182 5.37 -5.44 -23.79
N VAL A 183 5.15 -4.22 -23.32
CA VAL A 183 6.16 -3.27 -22.85
C VAL A 183 6.04 -3.14 -21.34
N ASP A 184 7.14 -3.32 -20.63
CA ASP A 184 7.18 -3.13 -19.17
C ASP A 184 7.42 -1.68 -18.76
N GLU A 185 7.25 -1.41 -17.46
CA GLU A 185 7.44 -0.09 -16.87
C GLU A 185 8.81 0.53 -17.16
N ASN A 186 9.90 -0.26 -17.08
CA ASN A 186 11.26 0.25 -17.29
C ASN A 186 11.46 0.72 -18.73
N GLN A 187 10.92 -0.03 -19.69
CA GLN A 187 10.94 0.35 -21.10
C GLN A 187 10.11 1.62 -21.36
N LEU A 188 8.98 1.80 -20.67
CA LEU A 188 8.18 3.03 -20.77
C LEU A 188 8.93 4.23 -20.17
N ARG A 189 9.57 4.08 -19.01
CA ARG A 189 10.39 5.15 -18.43
C ARG A 189 11.56 5.52 -19.34
N ALA A 190 12.22 4.54 -19.97
CA ALA A 190 13.27 4.79 -20.95
C ALA A 190 12.77 5.56 -22.20
N LYS A 191 11.48 5.43 -22.53
CA LYS A 191 10.83 6.21 -23.61
C LYS A 191 10.39 7.61 -23.17
N GLY A 192 10.59 7.98 -21.90
CA GLY A 192 10.27 9.32 -21.37
C GLY A 192 8.84 9.48 -20.85
N TYR A 193 8.13 8.39 -20.55
CA TYR A 193 6.82 8.47 -19.90
C TYR A 193 6.98 8.76 -18.40
N ASP A 194 6.40 9.87 -17.93
CA ASP A 194 6.40 10.26 -16.51
C ASP A 194 5.44 9.43 -15.65
N LYS A 195 4.38 8.90 -16.27
CA LYS A 195 3.42 7.98 -15.65
C LYS A 195 3.40 6.70 -16.46
N THR A 196 3.68 5.59 -15.81
CA THR A 196 3.85 4.30 -16.46
C THR A 196 2.96 3.26 -15.78
N PRO A 197 2.06 2.58 -16.50
CA PRO A 197 1.45 1.36 -15.98
C PRO A 197 2.53 0.26 -15.87
N ASP A 198 2.28 -0.74 -15.02
CA ASP A 198 3.23 -1.84 -14.77
C ASP A 198 3.58 -2.58 -16.08
N ILE A 199 2.58 -2.76 -16.96
CA ILE A 199 2.69 -3.39 -18.27
C ILE A 199 1.69 -2.78 -19.26
N ILE A 200 2.11 -2.62 -20.52
CA ILE A 200 1.25 -2.33 -21.68
C ILE A 200 1.33 -3.46 -22.69
N LEU A 201 0.19 -4.01 -23.12
CA LEU A 201 0.16 -4.93 -24.25
C LEU A 201 0.37 -4.17 -25.55
N GLU A 202 1.30 -4.64 -26.38
CA GLU A 202 1.56 -4.03 -27.69
C GLU A 202 0.45 -4.33 -28.70
N VAL A 203 -0.17 -5.51 -28.57
CA VAL A 203 -1.31 -5.92 -29.38
C VAL A 203 -2.56 -5.92 -28.51
N PRO A 204 -3.58 -5.09 -28.83
CA PRO A 204 -4.84 -5.08 -28.09
C PRO A 204 -5.54 -6.44 -28.16
N ILE A 205 -6.03 -6.90 -27.01
CA ILE A 205 -6.82 -8.13 -26.92
C ILE A 205 -8.28 -7.74 -26.73
N ALA A 206 -9.16 -8.22 -27.61
CA ALA A 206 -10.60 -8.03 -27.45
C ALA A 206 -11.08 -8.85 -26.24
N SER A 207 -11.58 -8.18 -25.20
CA SER A 207 -12.27 -8.84 -24.09
C SER A 207 -13.79 -8.66 -24.25
N TYR A 208 -14.56 -9.74 -24.15
CA TYR A 208 -16.02 -9.72 -24.38
C TYR A 208 -16.82 -9.08 -23.23
N LYS A 209 -16.14 -8.46 -22.26
CA LYS A 209 -16.79 -7.74 -21.16
C LYS A 209 -16.36 -6.28 -21.20
N LYS A 210 -17.35 -5.39 -21.37
CA LYS A 210 -17.26 -3.95 -21.09
C LYS A 210 -16.35 -3.69 -19.89
N ILE A 211 -15.32 -2.85 -20.07
CA ILE A 211 -14.51 -2.31 -18.97
C ILE A 211 -14.57 -0.77 -19.04
N PRO A 212 -14.94 -0.09 -17.94
CA PRO A 212 -14.65 1.32 -17.73
C PRO A 212 -13.16 1.48 -17.35
N HIS A 213 -12.48 2.43 -17.99
CA HIS A 213 -11.21 3.10 -17.61
C HIS A 213 -10.13 2.35 -16.79
N VAL A 214 -8.92 2.30 -17.36
CA VAL A 214 -7.61 2.20 -16.68
C VAL A 214 -7.50 1.06 -15.65
N ALA A 215 -7.01 -0.09 -16.11
CA ALA A 215 -6.62 -1.17 -15.21
C ALA A 215 -5.33 -0.79 -14.47
N SER A 216 -5.48 -0.16 -13.31
CA SER A 216 -4.49 -0.18 -12.25
C SER A 216 -4.60 -1.51 -11.52
N GLY A 217 -3.54 -2.32 -11.53
CA GLY A 217 -3.21 -3.42 -10.59
C GLY A 217 -4.22 -4.54 -10.25
N GLU A 218 -5.50 -4.45 -10.60
CA GLU A 218 -6.53 -5.40 -10.17
C GLU A 218 -7.40 -5.87 -11.34
N ALA A 219 -6.86 -6.80 -12.15
CA ALA A 219 -7.70 -7.62 -13.01
C ALA A 219 -7.17 -9.05 -13.05
N PHE A 220 -7.90 -9.94 -12.37
CA PHE A 220 -7.69 -11.38 -12.39
C PHE A 220 -7.72 -11.91 -13.83
N LEU A 221 -6.56 -12.25 -14.38
CA LEU A 221 -6.45 -13.13 -15.55
C LEU A 221 -6.70 -14.57 -15.10
N HIS A 222 -7.95 -15.01 -15.24
CA HIS A 222 -8.28 -16.42 -15.39
C HIS A 222 -9.46 -16.53 -16.33
N ASP A 223 -9.21 -17.02 -17.54
CA ASP A 223 -10.16 -17.94 -18.16
C ASP A 223 -9.48 -18.88 -19.17
N GLU A 224 -9.86 -20.15 -19.12
CA GLU A 224 -9.45 -21.21 -20.05
C GLU A 224 -10.08 -21.05 -21.44
N GLN A 225 -10.92 -20.03 -21.65
CA GLN A 225 -11.59 -19.80 -22.93
C GLN A 225 -10.71 -19.16 -24.01
N LEU A 226 -9.52 -18.64 -23.67
CA LEU A 226 -8.61 -18.07 -24.68
C LEU A 226 -8.06 -19.14 -25.65
N LYS A 227 -8.12 -20.42 -25.29
CA LYS A 227 -7.66 -21.53 -26.14
C LYS A 227 -8.47 -21.69 -27.42
N ALA A 228 -9.76 -21.33 -27.41
CA ALA A 228 -10.63 -21.55 -28.57
C ALA A 228 -10.53 -20.44 -29.63
N THR A 229 -10.15 -19.22 -29.25
CA THR A 229 -10.04 -18.09 -30.20
C THR A 229 -8.67 -18.01 -30.87
N LEU A 230 -7.62 -18.54 -30.22
CA LEU A 230 -6.28 -18.58 -30.80
C LEU A 230 -6.04 -19.78 -31.74
N SER A 231 -6.89 -20.83 -31.71
CA SER A 231 -6.72 -22.03 -32.56
C SER A 231 -7.41 -21.94 -33.93
N THR A 232 -8.28 -20.96 -34.14
CA THR A 232 -8.90 -20.69 -35.45
C THR A 232 -8.30 -19.42 -36.02
N GLY A 233 -7.43 -19.58 -37.01
CA GLY A 233 -6.57 -18.53 -37.55
C GLY A 233 -7.28 -17.19 -37.77
N LEU A 234 -6.56 -16.11 -37.42
CA LEU A 234 -6.87 -14.75 -37.85
C LEU A 234 -6.96 -14.71 -39.38
N ARG A 235 -8.14 -14.96 -39.94
CA ARG A 235 -8.54 -14.35 -41.20
C ARG A 235 -8.93 -12.92 -40.87
N ALA A 236 -8.01 -12.00 -41.15
CA ALA A 236 -8.35 -10.61 -41.35
C ALA A 236 -9.51 -10.56 -42.37
N ARG A 237 -10.68 -10.09 -41.94
CA ARG A 237 -11.72 -9.60 -42.85
C ARG A 237 -11.80 -8.08 -42.67
N PRO A 238 -11.52 -7.29 -43.71
CA PRO A 238 -11.77 -5.87 -43.69
C PRO A 238 -13.27 -5.62 -43.92
N HIS A 239 -13.75 -4.49 -43.43
CA HIS A 239 -15.12 -3.96 -43.56
C HIS A 239 -16.18 -4.59 -42.64
N LEU A 240 -16.43 -3.95 -41.51
CA LEU A 240 -17.63 -3.12 -41.32
C LEU A 240 -17.37 -2.11 -40.20
N GLY A 241 -17.75 -0.86 -40.45
CA GLY A 241 -17.41 0.30 -39.63
C GLY A 241 -17.94 0.26 -38.21
N MET A 242 -17.07 0.65 -37.28
CA MET A 242 -17.32 1.38 -36.04
C MET A 242 -15.95 1.61 -35.42
N SER A 243 -15.40 2.80 -35.66
CA SER A 243 -14.14 3.26 -35.08
C SER A 243 -14.19 3.18 -33.56
N THR A 244 -13.28 2.41 -32.95
CA THR A 244 -12.81 2.71 -31.59
C THR A 244 -11.35 2.31 -31.52
N VAL A 245 -10.50 3.23 -31.96
CA VAL A 245 -9.06 3.23 -31.66
C VAL A 245 -8.95 3.65 -30.20
N ILE A 246 -8.58 2.75 -29.30
CA ILE A 246 -8.22 3.12 -27.93
C ILE A 246 -6.73 3.46 -27.95
N ALA A 247 -6.43 4.75 -27.96
CA ALA A 247 -5.10 5.26 -27.66
C ALA A 247 -4.79 4.98 -26.18
N LEU A 248 -3.70 4.27 -25.94
CA LEU A 248 -3.05 4.17 -24.63
C LEU A 248 -2.38 5.54 -24.36
N ILE A 249 -2.83 6.23 -23.31
CA ILE A 249 -2.11 7.36 -22.69
C ILE A 249 -1.75 6.93 -21.28
#